data_AF-A0A0G1KA42-F1
#
_entry.id   AF-A0A0G1KA42-F1
#
_cell.length_a   1.000
_cell.length_b   1.000
_cell.length_c   1.000
_cell.angle_alpha   90.00
_cell.angle_beta   90.00
_cell.angle_gamma   90.00
#
_symmetry.space_group_name_H-M   'P 1'
#
loop_
_entity.id
_entity.type
_entity.pdbx_description
1 polymer ?
#
loop_
_entity_poly.entity_id
_entity_poly.type
_entity_poly.pdbx_seq_one_letter_code
_entity_poly.pdbx_strand_id
1 'polypeptide(L)'
;MKELQRKQGIRRIVYSIPSLIILSIIALILTKGALGVMNKERTSSELSKDLEEKAAALVLREQELREGVRRLETEEGIKDEIREKFSVTEEGELVAVIIDDRGASSSTDSSTLPWYKKLWLAIMGDK
;
A
#
# COMPACT_ATOMS: atom_id res chain seq x y z
N MET A 1 1.19 41.26 -62.95
CA MET A 1 2.09 40.18 -63.44
C MET A 1 3.09 39.67 -62.37
N LYS A 2 3.72 40.51 -61.53
CA LYS A 2 4.72 40.07 -60.51
C LYS A 2 4.14 39.26 -59.31
N GLU A 3 2.85 39.36 -59.06
CA GLU A 3 2.20 38.74 -57.89
C GLU A 3 2.02 37.22 -58.06
N LEU A 4 1.84 36.77 -59.31
CA LEU A 4 1.68 35.35 -59.64
C LEU A 4 3.03 34.60 -59.58
N GLN A 5 4.14 35.27 -59.93
CA GLN A 5 5.49 34.70 -59.82
C GLN A 5 5.92 34.51 -58.37
N ARG A 6 5.51 35.41 -57.46
CA ARG A 6 5.81 35.30 -56.02
C ARG A 6 5.15 34.09 -55.38
N LYS A 7 3.93 33.74 -55.81
CA LYS A 7 3.22 32.52 -55.34
C LYS A 7 3.93 31.22 -55.76
N GLN A 8 4.60 31.20 -56.92
CA GLN A 8 5.31 30.00 -57.39
C GLN A 8 6.64 29.77 -56.64
N GLY A 9 7.37 30.83 -56.29
CA GLY A 9 8.61 30.74 -55.51
C GLY A 9 8.39 30.26 -54.07
N ILE A 10 7.34 30.74 -53.41
CA ILE A 10 6.95 30.31 -52.06
C ILE A 10 6.57 28.82 -52.07
N ARG A 11 5.82 28.35 -53.08
CA ARG A 11 5.52 26.91 -53.22
C ARG A 11 6.80 26.09 -53.34
N ARG A 12 7.78 26.53 -54.13
CA ARG A 12 9.03 25.78 -54.30
C ARG A 12 9.84 25.68 -52.99
N ILE A 13 9.88 26.73 -52.18
CA ILE A 13 10.55 26.74 -50.87
C ILE A 13 9.79 25.90 -49.84
N VAL A 14 8.46 26.03 -49.77
CA VAL A 14 7.62 25.31 -48.80
C VAL A 14 7.58 23.81 -49.11
N TYR A 15 7.53 23.43 -50.38
CA TYR A 15 7.55 22.03 -50.86
C TYR A 15 8.96 21.50 -51.14
N SER A 16 10.01 22.21 -50.72
CA SER A 16 11.37 21.65 -50.75
C SER A 16 11.51 20.57 -49.67
N ILE A 17 12.17 19.45 -50.04
CA ILE A 17 12.47 18.31 -49.15
C ILE A 17 13.00 18.75 -47.75
N PRO A 18 13.97 19.69 -47.63
CA PRO A 18 14.44 20.14 -46.31
C PRO A 18 13.37 20.86 -45.47
N SER A 19 12.49 21.65 -46.10
CA SER A 19 11.38 22.34 -45.42
C SER A 19 10.40 21.33 -44.82
N LEU A 20 10.08 20.27 -45.57
CA LEU A 20 9.24 19.16 -45.10
C LEU A 20 9.86 18.40 -43.93
N ILE A 21 11.17 18.16 -43.96
CA ILE A 21 11.88 17.48 -42.86
C ILE A 21 11.83 18.33 -41.58
N ILE A 22 12.11 19.63 -41.68
CA ILE A 22 12.04 20.56 -40.54
C ILE A 22 10.62 20.59 -39.96
N LEU A 23 9.61 20.69 -40.83
CA LEU A 23 8.21 20.68 -40.41
C LEU A 23 7.83 19.36 -39.71
N SER A 24 8.32 18.22 -40.21
CA SER A 24 8.11 16.90 -39.61
C SER A 24 8.74 16.81 -38.21
N ILE A 25 9.97 17.29 -38.03
CA ILE A 25 10.63 17.33 -36.73
C ILE A 25 9.83 18.18 -35.73
N ILE A 26 9.38 19.37 -36.15
CA ILE A 26 8.55 20.24 -35.32
C ILE A 26 7.25 19.53 -34.94
N ALA A 27 6.58 18.89 -35.89
CA ALA A 27 5.35 18.14 -35.64
C ALA A 27 5.55 16.99 -34.63
N LEU A 28 6.67 16.27 -34.70
CA LEU A 28 7.01 15.21 -33.74
C LEU A 28 7.25 15.75 -32.32
N ILE A 29 7.92 16.89 -32.19
CA ILE A 29 8.13 17.56 -30.89
C ILE A 29 6.79 18.00 -30.29
N LEU A 30 5.92 18.61 -31.09
CA LEU A 30 4.58 19.03 -30.64
C LEU A 30 3.73 17.83 -30.22
N THR A 31 3.77 16.74 -30.99
CA THR A 31 3.03 15.51 -30.69
C THR A 31 3.51 14.91 -29.37
N LYS A 32 4.83 14.83 -29.16
CA LYS A 32 5.38 14.34 -27.88
C LYS A 32 5.05 15.26 -26.70
N GLY A 33 5.09 16.58 -26.90
CA GLY A 33 4.67 17.55 -25.88
C GLY A 33 3.20 17.40 -25.50
N ALA A 34 2.31 17.26 -26.49
CA ALA A 34 0.88 17.07 -26.28
C ALA A 34 0.57 15.76 -25.54
N LEU A 35 1.24 14.67 -25.88
CA LEU A 35 1.13 13.39 -25.16
C LEU A 35 1.65 13.50 -23.72
N GLY A 36 2.76 14.22 -23.50
CA GLY A 36 3.31 14.46 -22.16
C GLY A 36 2.37 15.25 -21.26
N VAL A 37 1.67 16.26 -21.79
CA VAL A 37 0.66 17.03 -21.07
C VAL A 37 -0.58 16.18 -20.77
N MET A 38 -1.06 15.41 -21.75
CA MET A 38 -2.22 14.52 -21.57
C MET A 38 -1.97 13.45 -20.49
N ASN A 39 -0.74 12.91 -20.41
CA ASN A 39 -0.37 11.95 -19.36
C ASN A 39 -0.33 12.60 -17.97
N LYS A 40 0.04 13.88 -17.88
CA LYS A 40 0.23 14.61 -16.62
C LYS A 40 -1.09 15.00 -15.95
N GLU A 41 -2.14 15.22 -16.73
CA GLU A 41 -3.50 15.43 -16.22
C GLU A 41 -4.07 14.19 -15.53
N ARG A 42 -3.86 13.00 -16.09
CA ARG A 42 -4.38 11.75 -15.50
C ARG A 42 -3.71 11.39 -14.17
N THR A 43 -2.39 11.54 -14.08
CA THR A 43 -1.64 11.23 -12.85
C THR A 43 -1.96 12.18 -11.70
N SER A 44 -2.29 13.45 -11.99
CA SER A 44 -2.62 14.42 -10.94
C SER A 44 -3.95 14.09 -10.26
N SER A 45 -4.95 13.58 -10.98
CA SER A 45 -6.25 13.27 -10.38
C SER A 45 -6.24 12.01 -9.49
N GLU A 46 -5.44 11.01 -9.86
CA GLU A 46 -5.28 9.78 -9.07
C GLU A 46 -4.48 10.04 -7.80
N LEU A 47 -3.41 10.85 -7.90
CA LEU A 47 -2.62 11.23 -6.74
C LEU A 47 -3.41 12.08 -5.74
N SER A 48 -4.26 12.99 -6.22
CA SER A 48 -5.13 13.79 -5.32
C SER A 48 -6.12 12.92 -4.56
N LYS A 49 -6.72 11.91 -5.19
CA LYS A 49 -7.66 10.99 -4.53
C LYS A 49 -6.98 10.09 -3.49
N ASP A 50 -5.81 9.53 -3.83
CA ASP A 50 -5.02 8.71 -2.89
C ASP A 50 -4.54 9.54 -1.68
N LEU A 51 -4.18 10.81 -1.90
CA LEU A 51 -3.82 11.72 -0.81
C LEU A 51 -5.03 12.07 0.07
N GLU A 52 -6.21 12.26 -0.51
CA GLU A 52 -7.44 12.55 0.23
C GLU A 52 -7.89 11.35 1.08
N GLU A 53 -7.81 10.14 0.53
CA GLU A 53 -8.11 8.90 1.27
C GLU A 53 -7.14 8.67 2.42
N LYS A 54 -5.83 8.89 2.20
CA LYS A 54 -4.82 8.81 3.25
C LYS A 54 -5.02 9.87 4.32
N ALA A 55 -5.39 11.09 3.94
CA ALA A 55 -5.68 12.15 4.90
C ALA A 55 -6.91 11.79 5.76
N ALA A 56 -7.98 11.28 5.16
CA ALA A 56 -9.16 10.83 5.90
C ALA A 56 -8.84 9.68 6.87
N ALA A 57 -8.06 8.69 6.43
CA ALA A 57 -7.62 7.58 7.29
C ALA A 57 -6.74 8.06 8.46
N LEU A 58 -5.86 9.04 8.23
CA LEU A 58 -5.03 9.61 9.29
C LEU A 58 -5.84 10.39 10.32
N VAL A 59 -6.86 11.15 9.89
CA VAL A 59 -7.76 11.88 10.80
C VAL A 59 -8.55 10.91 11.68
N LEU A 60 -9.10 9.84 11.10
CA LEU A 60 -9.81 8.81 11.87
C LEU A 60 -8.89 8.15 12.90
N ARG A 61 -7.67 7.80 12.49
CA ARG A 61 -6.69 7.20 13.39
C ARG A 61 -6.27 8.15 14.50
N GLU A 62 -6.13 9.44 14.20
CA GLU A 62 -5.84 10.47 15.20
C GLU A 62 -6.96 10.57 16.24
N GLN A 63 -8.23 10.53 15.80
CA GLN A 63 -9.38 10.56 16.70
C GLN A 63 -9.40 9.34 17.62
N GLU A 64 -9.22 8.13 17.07
CA GLU A 64 -9.15 6.89 17.85
C GLU A 64 -8.02 6.92 18.89
N LEU A 65 -6.82 7.37 18.48
CA LEU A 65 -5.68 7.53 19.38
C LEU A 65 -5.96 8.55 20.48
N ARG A 66 -6.58 9.69 20.16
CA ARG A 66 -6.95 10.71 21.16
C ARG A 66 -7.98 10.20 22.15
N GLU A 67 -8.94 9.41 21.71
CA GLU A 67 -9.91 8.77 22.60
C GLU A 67 -9.27 7.71 23.48
N GLY A 68 -8.36 6.90 22.94
CA GLY A 68 -7.55 5.95 23.70
C GLY A 68 -6.68 6.62 24.75
N VAL A 69 -6.00 7.72 24.41
CA VAL A 69 -5.22 8.52 25.37
C VAL A 69 -6.12 9.08 26.47
N ARG A 70 -7.27 9.68 26.11
CA ARG A 70 -8.21 10.22 27.10
C ARG A 70 -8.72 9.13 28.05
N ARG A 71 -8.96 7.92 27.55
CA ARG A 71 -9.33 6.76 28.39
C ARG A 71 -8.20 6.41 29.35
N LEU A 72 -6.97 6.32 28.86
CA LEU A 72 -5.78 6.01 29.65
C LEU A 72 -5.34 7.13 30.61
N GLU A 73 -5.86 8.35 30.48
CA GLU A 73 -5.63 9.43 31.44
C GLU A 73 -6.53 9.32 32.68
N THR A 74 -7.61 8.51 32.62
CA THR A 74 -8.51 8.29 33.76
C THR A 74 -7.99 7.18 34.66
N GLU A 75 -8.19 7.30 35.99
CA GLU A 75 -7.80 6.25 36.94
C GLU A 75 -8.44 4.89 36.62
N GLU A 76 -9.70 4.89 36.18
CA GLU A 76 -10.44 3.69 35.78
C GLU A 76 -9.83 3.06 34.52
N GLY A 77 -9.52 3.86 33.48
CA GLY A 77 -8.91 3.35 32.26
C GLY A 77 -7.47 2.84 32.44
N ILE A 78 -6.70 3.39 33.38
CA ILE A 78 -5.38 2.84 33.75
C ILE A 78 -5.54 1.46 34.40
N LYS A 79 -6.48 1.32 35.34
CA LYS A 79 -6.74 0.06 36.03
C LYS A 79 -7.21 -1.02 35.07
N ASP A 80 -8.12 -0.70 34.16
CA ASP A 80 -8.63 -1.63 33.15
C ASP A 80 -7.52 -2.10 32.19
N GLU A 81 -6.68 -1.20 31.69
CA GLU A 81 -5.57 -1.55 30.80
C GLU A 81 -4.53 -2.44 31.51
N ILE A 82 -4.28 -2.18 32.80
CA ILE A 82 -3.38 -3.02 33.63
C ILE A 82 -4.01 -4.40 33.87
N ARG A 83 -5.30 -4.47 34.15
CA ARG A 83 -6.05 -5.72 34.32
C ARG A 83 -6.03 -6.55 33.04
N GLU A 84 -6.19 -5.93 31.87
CA GLU A 84 -6.15 -6.60 30.57
C GLU A 84 -4.74 -7.06 30.17
N LYS A 85 -3.72 -6.21 30.32
CA LYS A 85 -2.35 -6.54 29.88
C LYS A 85 -1.62 -7.50 30.81
N PHE A 86 -1.87 -7.40 32.12
CA PHE A 86 -1.11 -8.16 33.11
C PHE A 86 -1.96 -9.22 33.82
N SER A 87 -3.26 -9.33 33.50
CA SER A 87 -4.19 -10.28 34.13
C SER A 87 -4.17 -10.18 35.67
N VAL A 88 -3.97 -8.97 36.20
CA VAL A 88 -3.87 -8.68 37.64
C VAL A 88 -5.19 -8.15 38.18
N THR A 89 -5.51 -8.52 39.40
CA THR A 89 -6.69 -8.05 40.14
C THR A 89 -6.29 -7.40 41.46
N GLU A 90 -7.16 -6.57 42.02
CA GLU A 90 -6.90 -5.90 43.31
C GLU A 90 -6.86 -6.93 44.47
N GLU A 91 -6.18 -6.57 45.56
CA GLU A 91 -6.05 -7.44 46.74
C GLU A 91 -7.43 -7.80 47.31
N GLY A 92 -7.82 -9.07 47.20
CA GLY A 92 -9.11 -9.60 47.66
C GLY A 92 -10.08 -10.03 46.57
N GLU A 93 -9.76 -9.81 45.29
CA GLU A 93 -10.58 -10.25 44.15
C GLU A 93 -10.10 -11.63 43.63
N LEU A 94 -11.03 -12.60 43.50
CA LEU A 94 -10.73 -13.98 43.12
C LEU A 94 -10.89 -14.18 41.60
N VAL A 95 -9.80 -14.54 40.92
CA VAL A 95 -9.82 -14.90 39.48
C VAL A 95 -10.02 -16.41 39.32
N ALA A 96 -11.10 -16.83 38.66
CA ALA A 96 -11.33 -18.21 38.29
C ALA A 96 -10.73 -18.51 36.91
N VAL A 97 -9.58 -19.19 36.87
CA VAL A 97 -9.00 -19.71 35.62
C VAL A 97 -9.65 -21.06 35.31
N ILE A 98 -10.55 -21.09 34.33
CA ILE A 98 -11.17 -22.33 33.87
C ILE A 98 -10.19 -23.04 32.92
N ILE A 99 -9.57 -24.10 33.41
CA ILE A 99 -8.77 -25.02 32.59
C ILE A 99 -9.72 -26.13 32.13
N ASP A 100 -9.98 -26.23 30.82
CA ASP A 100 -10.75 -27.34 30.25
C ASP A 100 -9.85 -28.59 30.25
N ASP A 101 -10.11 -29.54 31.15
CA ASP A 101 -9.34 -30.78 31.32
C ASP A 101 -9.72 -31.85 30.28
N ARG A 102 -9.98 -31.43 29.03
CA ARG A 102 -10.26 -32.33 27.89
C ARG A 102 -8.97 -32.96 27.34
N GLY A 103 -8.10 -33.43 28.22
CA GLY A 103 -6.86 -34.11 27.88
C GLY A 103 -6.60 -35.41 28.64
N ALA A 104 -7.43 -35.76 29.64
CA ALA A 104 -7.19 -36.94 30.48
C ALA A 104 -8.08 -38.15 30.11
N SER A 105 -8.33 -38.40 28.83
CA SER A 105 -8.95 -39.65 28.36
C SER A 105 -8.43 -40.05 26.98
N SER A 106 -7.72 -41.17 26.95
CA SER A 106 -7.13 -41.85 25.80
C SER A 106 -7.97 -41.82 24.52
N SER A 107 -7.38 -41.29 23.45
CA SER A 107 -7.58 -41.81 22.10
C SER A 107 -6.21 -42.11 21.49
N THR A 108 -5.91 -43.41 21.38
CA THR A 108 -4.92 -43.91 20.45
C THR A 108 -5.36 -43.50 19.04
N ASP A 109 -4.82 -42.39 18.54
CA ASP A 109 -4.86 -42.07 17.12
C ASP A 109 -3.44 -41.90 16.60
N SER A 110 -3.05 -42.93 15.88
CA SER A 110 -1.87 -42.98 15.03
C SER A 110 -1.96 -41.91 13.94
N SER A 111 -1.35 -40.74 14.14
CA SER A 111 -1.00 -39.89 13.00
C SER A 111 0.24 -39.03 13.26
N THR A 112 1.27 -39.37 12.48
CA THR A 112 2.37 -38.52 12.00
C THR A 112 3.30 -37.92 13.05
N LEU A 113 4.45 -38.58 13.20
CA LEU A 113 5.68 -37.96 13.68
C LEU A 113 5.82 -36.54 13.10
N PRO A 114 6.04 -35.52 13.95
CA PRO A 114 6.29 -34.16 13.49
C PRO A 114 7.45 -34.14 12.49
N TRP A 115 7.32 -33.34 11.43
CA TRP A 115 8.28 -33.28 10.32
C TRP A 115 9.73 -33.10 10.77
N TYR A 116 9.95 -32.36 11.86
CA TYR A 116 11.28 -32.16 12.45
C TYR A 116 11.89 -33.44 13.04
N LYS A 117 11.07 -34.36 13.60
CA LYS A 117 11.57 -35.66 14.10
C LYS A 117 12.01 -36.58 12.95
N LYS A 118 11.31 -36.53 11.81
CA LYS A 118 11.72 -37.26 10.60
C LYS A 118 13.04 -36.72 10.04
N LEU A 119 13.21 -35.41 10.05
CA LEU A 119 14.41 -34.74 9.56
C LEU A 119 15.63 -35.03 10.46
N TRP A 120 15.43 -35.06 11.78
CA TRP A 120 16.46 -35.47 12.74
C TRP A 120 16.86 -36.95 12.61
N LEU A 121 15.90 -37.85 12.37
CA LEU A 121 16.19 -39.27 12.12
C LEU A 121 16.99 -39.48 10.82
N ALA A 122 16.70 -38.71 9.76
CA ALA A 122 17.44 -38.79 8.51
C ALA A 122 18.89 -38.27 8.62
N ILE A 123 19.15 -37.34 9.54
CA ILE A 123 20.48 -36.76 9.75
C ILE A 123 21.36 -37.62 10.68
N MET A 124 20.77 -38.26 11.70
CA MET A 124 21.53 -39.05 12.69
C MET A 124 21.48 -40.57 12.47
N GLY A 125 20.61 -41.06 11.58
CA GLY A 125 20.28 -42.47 11.43
C GLY A 125 20.95 -43.21 10.27
N ASP A 126 22.21 -42.90 9.96
CA ASP A 126 23.03 -43.74 9.07
C ASP A 126 24.28 -44.23 9.83
N LYS A 127 24.11 -45.36 10.52
CA LYS A 127 25.18 -46.23 11.03
C LYS A 127 24.65 -47.63 11.32
#